data_AF-A0A7X4EU15-F1
#
_entry.id   AF-A0A7X4EU15-F1
#
_cell.length_a   1.000
_cell.length_b   1.000
_cell.length_c   1.000
_cell.angle_alpha   90.00
_cell.angle_beta   90.00
_cell.angle_gamma   90.00
#
_symmetry.space_group_name_H-M   'P 1'
#
loop_
_entity.id
_entity.type
_entity.pdbx_description
1 polymer ?
#
loop_
_entity_poly.entity_id
_entity_poly.type
_entity_poly.pdbx_seq_one_letter_code
_entity_poly.pdbx_strand_id
1 'polypeptide(L)'
;MGCDITRRGLPETQVRRSIFGLQEFRPSMVVAARRSRRWLDQPQNVPFRRALYLIHLWLGIATGLYILMISLSGSAVVFRRELTRWLMPPDGSFDTGYPLTLRIVEWLVDLHNNLLAGSVGRDINGVFAILLMVMVLTGAVVWWPGRRRWARSMIVLPPSRTRRFFWHLHSAAGLWGFVLLFGWAITGIYFAFPEPFEWFFNAFDDDPTDFQRPGEGILLLLIDWHFGRFGGLGVRILWVILGLLPALLFCTGFVVWWKRIRMGQAEGGRFEGRVR
;
A
#
# COMPACT_ATOMS: atom_id res chain seq x y z
N MET A 1 -48.92 73.71 -26.91
CA MET A 1 -47.56 74.18 -26.56
C MET A 1 -47.17 73.44 -25.29
N GLY A 2 -46.40 72.34 -25.34
CA GLY A 2 -44.92 72.25 -25.33
C GLY A 2 -44.53 71.52 -24.02
N CYS A 3 -43.85 70.37 -24.00
CA CYS A 3 -42.37 70.19 -23.98
C CYS A 3 -41.73 70.94 -22.78
N ASP A 4 -40.79 70.49 -21.95
CA ASP A 4 -39.83 69.37 -21.95
C ASP A 4 -39.07 69.38 -20.57
N ILE A 5 -38.69 68.20 -20.08
CA ILE A 5 -37.35 67.76 -19.58
C ILE A 5 -36.40 68.68 -18.75
N THR A 6 -35.73 68.05 -17.76
CA THR A 6 -34.41 68.36 -17.07
C THR A 6 -34.35 69.46 -15.99
N ARG A 7 -33.50 69.44 -14.94
CA ARG A 7 -32.19 68.81 -14.65
C ARG A 7 -31.82 68.92 -13.15
N ARG A 8 -31.27 67.83 -12.58
CA ARG A 8 -30.03 67.68 -11.75
C ARG A 8 -29.73 68.48 -10.46
N GLY A 9 -29.26 67.73 -9.45
CA GLY A 9 -28.26 68.13 -8.43
C GLY A 9 -27.90 67.01 -7.41
N LEU A 10 -26.83 66.25 -7.65
CA LEU A 10 -26.14 65.26 -6.76
C LEU A 10 -25.02 65.97 -5.93
N PRO A 11 -24.36 65.40 -4.86
CA PRO A 11 -24.02 63.97 -4.66
C PRO A 11 -23.96 63.37 -3.22
N GLU A 12 -24.43 62.13 -3.06
CA GLU A 12 -24.14 61.23 -1.92
C GLU A 12 -22.79 60.50 -2.10
N THR A 13 -21.67 61.21 -1.93
CA THR A 13 -20.34 60.58 -2.01
C THR A 13 -19.40 61.07 -0.94
N GLN A 14 -19.67 60.84 0.37
CA GLN A 14 -18.58 60.90 1.37
C GLN A 14 -18.85 60.36 2.78
N VAL A 15 -19.75 59.40 3.00
CA VAL A 15 -19.71 58.61 4.26
C VAL A 15 -19.12 57.23 3.97
N ARG A 16 -17.82 57.25 3.69
CA ARG A 16 -16.97 56.09 3.49
C ARG A 16 -16.29 55.76 4.81
N ARG A 17 -16.30 54.46 5.16
CA ARG A 17 -15.44 53.74 6.14
C ARG A 17 -15.91 53.77 7.60
N SER A 18 -16.47 52.63 8.06
CA SER A 18 -15.88 51.83 9.18
C SER A 18 -16.79 50.71 9.74
N ILE A 19 -17.69 50.08 8.96
CA ILE A 19 -18.47 48.93 9.46
C ILE A 19 -18.51 47.78 8.43
N PHE A 20 -17.35 47.39 7.93
CA PHE A 20 -17.17 46.11 7.24
C PHE A 20 -15.85 45.49 7.71
N GLY A 21 -15.87 45.02 8.95
CA GLY A 21 -14.80 44.24 9.57
C GLY A 21 -15.07 42.74 9.54
N LEU A 22 -15.71 42.21 8.49
CA LEU A 22 -15.87 40.77 8.32
C LEU A 22 -15.56 40.35 6.88
N GLN A 23 -14.51 39.52 6.80
CA GLN A 23 -14.27 38.53 5.77
C GLN A 23 -13.84 39.02 4.39
N GLU A 24 -12.54 39.31 4.26
CA GLU A 24 -11.80 38.84 3.08
C GLU A 24 -11.81 37.30 3.09
N PHE A 25 -12.91 36.71 2.65
CA PHE A 25 -13.07 35.28 2.48
C PHE A 25 -12.17 34.85 1.32
N ARG A 26 -10.92 34.44 1.61
CA ARG A 26 -9.90 34.02 0.64
C ARG A 26 -10.51 33.04 -0.39
N PRO A 27 -10.78 33.45 -1.65
CA PRO A 27 -11.49 32.60 -2.60
C PRO A 27 -10.69 31.33 -2.95
N SER A 28 -9.36 31.36 -2.81
CA SER A 28 -8.48 30.20 -2.95
C SER A 28 -8.78 29.09 -1.95
N MET A 29 -9.11 29.41 -0.69
CA MET A 29 -9.46 28.41 0.33
C MET A 29 -10.82 27.75 0.04
N VAL A 30 -11.79 28.51 -0.47
CA VAL A 30 -13.11 27.97 -0.85
C VAL A 30 -13.00 27.06 -2.08
N VAL A 31 -12.19 27.44 -3.06
CA VAL A 31 -11.93 26.61 -4.25
C VAL A 31 -11.15 25.35 -3.88
N ALA A 32 -10.13 25.45 -3.02
CA ALA A 32 -9.38 24.30 -2.51
C ALA A 32 -10.27 23.35 -1.69
N ALA A 33 -11.13 23.89 -0.82
CA ALA A 33 -12.09 23.11 -0.02
C ALA A 33 -13.19 22.45 -0.89
N ARG A 34 -13.65 23.12 -1.95
CA ARG A 34 -14.58 22.52 -2.93
C ARG A 34 -13.89 21.43 -3.74
N ARG A 35 -12.62 21.62 -4.12
CA ARG A 35 -11.81 20.64 -4.85
C ARG A 35 -11.51 19.40 -3.99
N SER A 36 -11.19 19.58 -2.72
CA SER A 36 -10.94 18.48 -1.77
C SER A 36 -12.22 17.67 -1.48
N ARG A 37 -13.36 18.34 -1.27
CA ARG A 37 -14.67 17.68 -1.12
C ARG A 37 -15.07 16.89 -2.37
N ARG A 38 -14.81 17.44 -3.57
CA ARG A 38 -15.10 16.75 -4.84
C ARG A 38 -14.29 15.47 -5.02
N TRP A 39 -13.04 15.42 -4.54
CA TRP A 39 -12.24 14.20 -4.56
C TRP A 39 -12.72 13.15 -3.54
N LEU A 40 -13.13 13.59 -2.34
CA LEU A 40 -13.68 12.70 -1.32
C LEU A 40 -14.99 12.04 -1.76
N ASP A 41 -15.82 12.74 -2.55
CA ASP A 41 -17.12 12.25 -3.01
C ASP A 41 -17.10 11.59 -4.41
N GLN A 42 -16.25 12.07 -5.34
CA GLN A 42 -16.20 11.62 -6.75
C GLN A 42 -14.76 11.56 -7.31
N PRO A 43 -13.89 10.68 -6.79
CA PRO A 43 -12.48 10.58 -7.18
C PRO A 43 -12.25 10.11 -8.63
N GLN A 44 -13.27 9.54 -9.28
CA GLN A 44 -13.14 8.98 -10.64
C GLN A 44 -12.81 9.99 -11.74
N ASN A 45 -13.05 11.28 -11.54
CA ASN A 45 -12.95 12.30 -12.59
C ASN A 45 -11.65 13.12 -12.57
N VAL A 46 -10.67 12.76 -11.73
CA VAL A 46 -9.39 13.50 -11.66
C VAL A 46 -8.30 12.84 -12.53
N PRO A 47 -7.57 13.59 -13.38
CA PRO A 47 -6.52 13.03 -14.25
C PRO A 47 -5.38 12.40 -13.44
N PHE A 48 -5.12 12.90 -12.23
CA PHE A 48 -4.16 12.34 -11.29
C PHE A 48 -4.40 10.85 -10.98
N ARG A 49 -5.66 10.43 -10.84
CA ARG A 49 -6.00 9.02 -10.58
C ARG A 49 -5.61 8.11 -11.75
N ARG A 50 -5.67 8.61 -12.99
CA ARG A 50 -5.24 7.85 -14.18
C ARG A 50 -3.72 7.62 -14.16
N ALA A 51 -2.95 8.65 -13.79
CA ALA A 51 -1.50 8.51 -13.64
C ALA A 51 -1.15 7.49 -12.56
N LEU A 52 -1.78 7.60 -11.37
CA LEU A 52 -1.57 6.62 -10.29
C LEU A 52 -1.97 5.20 -10.68
N TYR A 53 -3.05 5.02 -11.46
CA TYR A 53 -3.43 3.72 -11.98
C TYR A 53 -2.34 3.13 -12.90
N LEU A 54 -1.73 3.95 -13.77
CA LEU A 54 -0.66 3.49 -14.65
C LEU A 54 0.59 3.13 -13.86
N ILE A 55 0.97 3.96 -12.87
CA ILE A 55 2.08 3.68 -11.96
C ILE A 55 1.84 2.35 -11.24
N HIS A 56 0.68 2.19 -10.60
CA HIS A 56 0.30 0.97 -9.89
C HIS A 56 0.30 -0.26 -10.83
N LEU A 57 -0.22 -0.12 -12.05
CA LEU A 57 -0.24 -1.20 -13.03
C LEU A 57 1.17 -1.64 -13.43
N TRP A 58 2.02 -0.69 -13.83
CA TRP A 58 3.36 -1.01 -14.35
C TRP A 58 4.30 -1.48 -13.24
N LEU A 59 4.22 -0.88 -12.06
CA LEU A 59 4.93 -1.38 -10.88
C LEU A 59 4.49 -2.80 -10.55
N GLY A 60 3.18 -3.07 -10.50
CA GLY A 60 2.68 -4.41 -10.22
C GLY A 60 3.12 -5.48 -11.22
N ILE A 61 3.22 -5.13 -12.51
CA ILE A 61 3.77 -6.03 -13.54
C ILE A 61 5.28 -6.23 -13.33
N ALA A 62 6.03 -5.15 -13.14
CA ALA A 62 7.48 -5.19 -13.00
C ALA A 62 7.94 -5.96 -11.75
N THR A 63 7.23 -5.80 -10.62
CA THR A 63 7.58 -6.45 -9.34
C THR A 63 6.89 -7.80 -9.15
N GLY A 64 6.09 -8.27 -10.12
CA GLY A 64 5.20 -9.41 -9.94
C GLY A 64 5.88 -10.72 -9.55
N LEU A 65 6.93 -11.10 -10.29
CA LEU A 65 7.68 -12.32 -10.02
C LEU A 65 8.36 -12.27 -8.65
N TYR A 66 8.92 -11.11 -8.30
CA TYR A 66 9.50 -10.87 -6.98
C TYR A 66 8.44 -11.01 -5.88
N ILE A 67 7.25 -10.40 -6.04
CA ILE A 67 6.15 -10.48 -5.07
C ILE A 67 5.73 -11.93 -4.83
N LEU A 68 5.65 -12.75 -5.89
CA LEU A 68 5.36 -14.17 -5.75
C LEU A 68 6.44 -14.89 -4.94
N MET A 69 7.70 -14.70 -5.29
CA MET A 69 8.82 -15.35 -4.63
C MET A 69 8.94 -14.94 -3.15
N ILE A 70 8.79 -13.65 -2.83
CA ILE A 70 8.92 -13.15 -1.46
C ILE A 70 7.73 -13.59 -0.58
N SER A 71 6.52 -13.65 -1.14
CA SER A 71 5.34 -14.19 -0.44
C SER A 71 5.49 -15.67 -0.12
N LEU A 72 5.91 -16.48 -1.10
CA LEU A 72 6.08 -17.92 -0.90
C LEU A 72 7.20 -18.21 0.12
N SER A 73 8.36 -17.54 -0.02
CA SER A 73 9.48 -17.70 0.91
C SER A 73 9.14 -17.17 2.32
N GLY A 74 8.45 -16.03 2.43
CA GLY A 74 8.06 -15.45 3.72
C GLY A 74 7.11 -16.35 4.50
N SER A 75 6.08 -16.89 3.81
CA SER A 75 5.18 -17.90 4.38
C SER A 75 5.93 -19.15 4.86
N ALA A 76 6.96 -19.60 4.14
CA ALA A 76 7.76 -20.75 4.54
C ALA A 76 8.65 -20.48 5.77
N VAL A 77 9.13 -19.24 5.92
CA VAL A 77 10.09 -18.85 6.97
C VAL A 77 9.44 -18.60 8.34
N VAL A 78 8.11 -18.43 8.41
CA VAL A 78 7.38 -18.19 9.68
C VAL A 78 7.73 -19.24 10.75
N PHE A 79 7.90 -20.51 10.38
CA PHE A 79 8.19 -21.62 11.30
C PHE A 79 9.67 -21.86 11.59
N ARG A 80 10.57 -20.99 11.10
CA ARG A 80 12.02 -21.14 11.29
C ARG A 80 12.37 -21.39 12.75
N ARG A 81 11.86 -20.57 13.68
CA ARG A 81 12.23 -20.63 15.09
C ARG A 81 11.84 -21.95 15.73
N GLU A 82 10.68 -22.48 15.37
CA GLU A 82 10.14 -23.74 15.88
C GLU A 82 10.94 -24.91 15.36
N LEU A 83 11.20 -24.92 14.05
CA LEU A 83 12.03 -25.93 13.41
C LEU A 83 13.44 -25.94 14.00
N THR A 84 14.08 -24.78 14.13
CA THR A 84 15.40 -24.68 14.76
C THR A 84 15.36 -25.17 16.21
N ARG A 85 14.36 -24.77 17.00
CA ARG A 85 14.24 -25.21 18.39
C ARG A 85 14.03 -26.71 18.54
N TRP A 86 13.28 -27.34 17.64
CA TRP A 86 13.01 -28.78 17.70
C TRP A 86 14.17 -29.63 17.20
N LEU A 87 14.95 -29.11 16.26
CA LEU A 87 16.01 -29.84 15.59
C LEU A 87 17.41 -29.55 16.16
N MET A 88 17.57 -28.49 16.94
CA MET A 88 18.84 -28.13 17.59
C MET A 88 19.07 -28.98 18.84
N PRO A 89 20.18 -29.74 18.91
CA PRO A 89 20.55 -30.53 20.08
C PRO A 89 20.77 -29.63 21.31
N PRO A 90 20.50 -30.12 22.54
CA PRO A 90 20.68 -29.35 23.76
C PRO A 90 22.10 -28.84 24.00
N ASP A 91 23.09 -29.61 23.52
CA ASP A 91 24.53 -29.35 23.57
C ASP A 91 25.03 -28.51 22.38
N GLY A 92 24.18 -28.24 21.39
CA GLY A 92 24.50 -27.42 20.22
C GLY A 92 25.42 -28.07 19.19
N SER A 93 25.94 -29.27 19.45
CA SER A 93 26.81 -30.03 18.55
C SER A 93 26.01 -30.90 17.58
N PHE A 94 26.41 -30.88 16.30
CA PHE A 94 25.96 -31.86 15.31
C PHE A 94 27.13 -32.75 14.91
N ASP A 95 27.25 -33.93 15.52
CA ASP A 95 28.35 -34.87 15.25
C ASP A 95 28.39 -35.34 13.78
N THR A 96 27.25 -35.34 13.09
CA THR A 96 27.11 -35.78 11.69
C THR A 96 26.92 -34.62 10.71
N GLY A 97 27.15 -33.38 11.15
CA GLY A 97 26.93 -32.16 10.38
C GLY A 97 25.47 -31.67 10.40
N TYR A 98 25.24 -30.48 9.84
CA TYR A 98 23.93 -29.82 9.88
C TYR A 98 22.83 -30.64 9.19
N PRO A 99 21.72 -30.95 9.88
CA PRO A 99 20.57 -31.65 9.31
C PRO A 99 20.08 -30.99 8.02
N LEU A 100 19.68 -31.81 7.03
CA LEU A 100 19.14 -31.34 5.75
C LEU A 100 17.98 -30.34 5.95
N THR A 101 17.12 -30.59 6.93
CA THR A 101 15.99 -29.72 7.29
C THR A 101 16.43 -28.32 7.69
N LEU A 102 17.46 -28.19 8.54
CA LEU A 102 18.00 -26.88 8.94
C LEU A 102 18.69 -26.17 7.78
N ARG A 103 19.43 -26.91 6.94
CA ARG A 103 20.04 -26.35 5.72
C ARG A 103 19.01 -25.76 4.77
N ILE A 104 17.88 -26.44 4.56
CA ILE A 104 16.79 -25.94 3.72
C ILE A 104 16.16 -24.69 4.35
N VAL A 105 15.95 -24.68 5.66
CA VAL A 105 15.40 -23.51 6.37
C VAL A 105 16.36 -22.32 6.27
N GLU A 106 17.65 -22.51 6.46
CA GLU A 106 18.67 -21.46 6.31
C GLU A 106 18.73 -20.93 4.88
N TRP A 107 18.71 -21.82 3.89
CA TRP A 107 18.63 -21.42 2.48
C TRP A 107 17.36 -20.62 2.16
N LEU A 108 16.19 -21.03 2.68
CA LEU A 108 14.94 -20.30 2.51
C LEU A 108 14.98 -18.92 3.17
N VAL A 109 15.60 -18.82 4.35
CA VAL A 109 15.79 -17.56 5.08
C VAL A 109 16.73 -16.64 4.32
N ASP A 110 17.83 -17.17 3.79
CA ASP A 110 18.80 -16.38 3.01
C ASP A 110 18.20 -15.94 1.67
N LEU A 111 17.39 -16.80 1.04
CA LEU A 111 16.60 -16.45 -0.13
C LEU A 111 15.60 -15.34 0.18
N HIS A 112 14.89 -15.40 1.32
CA HIS A 112 13.90 -14.40 1.71
C HIS A 112 14.53 -13.06 2.11
N ASN A 113 15.64 -13.08 2.85
CA ASN A 113 16.23 -11.87 3.44
C ASN A 113 17.27 -11.21 2.53
N ASN A 114 18.09 -12.03 1.87
CA ASN A 114 19.29 -11.61 1.18
C ASN A 114 19.28 -12.03 -0.30
N LEU A 115 18.19 -12.61 -0.82
CA LEU A 115 18.08 -13.11 -2.20
C LEU A 115 19.25 -14.02 -2.64
N LEU A 116 19.86 -14.74 -1.68
CA LEU A 116 21.08 -15.55 -1.88
C LEU A 116 22.30 -14.76 -2.39
N ALA A 117 22.30 -13.44 -2.23
CA ALA A 117 23.33 -12.52 -2.71
C ALA A 117 23.90 -11.62 -1.59
N GLY A 118 23.79 -12.07 -0.33
CA GLY A 118 24.35 -11.38 0.83
C GLY A 118 23.79 -9.95 1.01
N SER A 119 24.67 -8.99 1.26
CA SER A 119 24.27 -7.58 1.47
C SER A 119 23.59 -6.97 0.24
N VAL A 120 24.10 -7.23 -0.97
CA VAL A 120 23.52 -6.69 -2.20
C VAL A 120 22.08 -7.15 -2.38
N GLY A 121 21.81 -8.43 -2.14
CA GLY A 121 20.45 -8.94 -2.25
C GLY A 121 19.53 -8.42 -1.15
N ARG A 122 20.06 -8.12 0.06
CA ARG A 122 19.29 -7.43 1.11
C ARG A 122 18.91 -6.01 0.68
N ASP A 123 19.83 -5.27 0.09
CA ASP A 123 19.55 -3.91 -0.42
C ASP A 123 18.46 -3.95 -1.50
N ILE A 124 18.56 -4.91 -2.42
CA ILE A 124 17.52 -5.16 -3.44
C ILE A 124 16.17 -5.47 -2.78
N ASN A 125 16.15 -6.35 -1.78
CA ASN A 125 14.94 -6.68 -1.02
C ASN A 125 14.32 -5.43 -0.37
N GLY A 126 15.17 -4.55 0.18
CA GLY A 126 14.78 -3.24 0.70
C GLY A 126 14.15 -2.33 -0.35
N VAL A 127 14.76 -2.20 -1.53
CA VAL A 127 14.20 -1.43 -2.64
C VAL A 127 12.83 -1.95 -3.03
N PHE A 128 12.66 -3.27 -3.14
CA PHE A 128 11.36 -3.85 -3.44
C PHE A 128 10.35 -3.68 -2.30
N ALA A 129 10.78 -3.61 -1.03
CA ALA A 129 9.90 -3.26 0.09
C ALA A 129 9.39 -1.80 -0.03
N ILE A 130 10.24 -0.87 -0.51
CA ILE A 130 9.81 0.49 -0.89
C ILE A 130 8.81 0.44 -2.05
N LEU A 131 9.07 -0.36 -3.09
CA LEU A 131 8.12 -0.51 -4.20
C LEU A 131 6.78 -1.11 -3.74
N LEU A 132 6.80 -2.07 -2.82
CA LEU A 132 5.60 -2.62 -2.19
C LEU A 132 4.85 -1.54 -1.40
N MET A 133 5.55 -0.68 -0.66
CA MET A 133 4.97 0.47 0.03
C MET A 133 4.22 1.38 -0.95
N VAL A 134 4.87 1.75 -2.05
CA VAL A 134 4.25 2.56 -3.11
C VAL A 134 3.04 1.84 -3.72
N MET A 135 3.12 0.53 -3.95
CA MET A 135 2.00 -0.27 -4.45
C MET A 135 0.80 -0.24 -3.51
N VAL A 136 1.01 -0.36 -2.20
CA VAL A 136 -0.05 -0.31 -1.18
C VAL A 136 -0.69 1.08 -1.13
N LEU A 137 0.11 2.15 -1.10
CA LEU A 137 -0.37 3.53 -1.06
C LEU A 137 -1.12 3.92 -2.34
N THR A 138 -0.53 3.64 -3.51
CA THR A 138 -1.19 3.91 -4.80
C THR A 138 -2.44 3.07 -4.98
N GLY A 139 -2.42 1.81 -4.53
CA GLY A 139 -3.58 0.91 -4.54
C GLY A 139 -4.75 1.47 -3.73
N ALA A 140 -4.50 1.97 -2.51
CA ALA A 140 -5.52 2.61 -1.68
C ALA A 140 -6.13 3.84 -2.34
N VAL A 141 -5.30 4.70 -2.97
CA VAL A 141 -5.77 5.90 -3.67
C VAL A 141 -6.58 5.54 -4.93
N VAL A 142 -6.13 4.56 -5.72
CA VAL A 142 -6.82 4.12 -6.94
C VAL A 142 -8.13 3.41 -6.60
N TRP A 143 -8.14 2.64 -5.52
CA TRP A 143 -9.31 1.90 -5.03
C TRP A 143 -10.43 2.83 -4.56
N TRP A 144 -10.10 3.96 -3.90
CA TRP A 144 -11.06 4.84 -3.23
C TRP A 144 -12.34 5.09 -4.05
N PRO A 145 -13.50 4.54 -3.63
CA PRO A 145 -14.75 4.61 -4.38
C PRO A 145 -15.60 5.86 -4.04
N GLY A 146 -15.14 6.68 -3.09
CA GLY A 146 -15.84 7.84 -2.54
C GLY A 146 -16.60 7.55 -1.23
N ARG A 147 -16.77 8.58 -0.39
CA ARG A 147 -17.30 8.50 0.99
C ARG A 147 -18.67 7.83 1.13
N ARG A 148 -19.54 7.90 0.12
CA ARG A 148 -20.90 7.32 0.19
C ARG A 148 -20.99 5.87 -0.26
N ARG A 149 -19.93 5.33 -0.90
CA ARG A 149 -19.95 4.02 -1.56
C ARG A 149 -18.94 3.03 -0.97
N TRP A 150 -18.03 3.48 -0.10
CA TRP A 150 -16.95 2.66 0.45
C TRP A 150 -17.42 1.36 1.11
N ALA A 151 -18.50 1.39 1.91
CA ALA A 151 -19.02 0.20 2.58
C ALA A 151 -19.46 -0.91 1.61
N ARG A 152 -20.02 -0.54 0.43
CA ARG A 152 -20.41 -1.52 -0.60
C ARG A 152 -19.20 -2.16 -1.28
N SER A 153 -18.03 -1.54 -1.21
CA SER A 153 -16.78 -2.03 -1.79
C SER A 153 -15.99 -2.95 -0.85
N MET A 154 -16.46 -3.17 0.39
CA MET A 154 -15.85 -4.09 1.36
C MET A 154 -16.31 -5.55 1.20
N ILE A 155 -17.32 -5.79 0.35
CA ILE A 155 -18.00 -7.08 0.22
C ILE A 155 -17.37 -7.89 -0.92
N VAL A 156 -16.98 -9.13 -0.62
CA VAL A 156 -16.53 -10.12 -1.61
C VAL A 156 -17.76 -10.77 -2.25
N LEU A 157 -17.83 -10.73 -3.58
CA LEU A 157 -18.89 -11.40 -4.34
C LEU A 157 -18.69 -12.93 -4.32
N PRO A 158 -19.76 -13.73 -4.52
CA PRO A 158 -19.62 -15.18 -4.70
C PRO A 158 -18.60 -15.53 -5.80
N PRO A 159 -17.84 -16.65 -5.63
CA PRO A 159 -16.83 -17.07 -6.60
C PRO A 159 -17.39 -17.19 -8.02
N SER A 160 -16.76 -16.50 -8.98
CA SER A 160 -17.09 -16.63 -10.41
C SER A 160 -15.87 -16.36 -11.28
N ARG A 161 -15.88 -16.82 -12.54
CA ARG A 161 -14.76 -16.59 -13.49
C ARG A 161 -14.79 -15.21 -14.18
N THR A 162 -15.60 -14.28 -13.68
CA THR A 162 -15.82 -12.97 -14.32
C THR A 162 -14.72 -11.97 -13.97
N ARG A 163 -14.44 -11.01 -14.87
CA ARG A 163 -13.52 -9.88 -14.55
C ARG A 163 -13.98 -9.11 -13.31
N ARG A 164 -15.29 -8.95 -13.16
CA ARG A 164 -15.91 -8.27 -12.02
C ARG A 164 -15.55 -8.95 -10.70
N PHE A 165 -15.67 -10.27 -10.61
CA PHE A 165 -15.29 -11.01 -9.41
C PHE A 165 -13.82 -10.77 -9.03
N PHE A 166 -12.88 -10.95 -9.96
CA PHE A 166 -11.45 -10.70 -9.68
C PHE A 166 -11.16 -9.27 -9.26
N TRP A 167 -11.86 -8.28 -9.84
CA TRP A 167 -11.74 -6.89 -9.43
C TRP A 167 -12.24 -6.66 -8.00
N HIS A 168 -13.38 -7.26 -7.62
CA HIS A 168 -13.90 -7.20 -6.25
C HIS A 168 -12.99 -7.94 -5.26
N LEU A 169 -12.47 -9.12 -5.62
CA LEU A 169 -11.54 -9.89 -4.80
C LEU A 169 -10.24 -9.12 -4.56
N HIS A 170 -9.61 -8.59 -5.61
CA HIS A 170 -8.39 -7.78 -5.51
C HIS A 170 -8.62 -6.54 -4.64
N SER A 171 -9.74 -5.84 -4.87
CA SER A 171 -10.11 -4.63 -4.13
C SER A 171 -10.35 -4.91 -2.64
N ALA A 172 -11.08 -5.98 -2.33
CA ALA A 172 -11.36 -6.37 -0.95
C ALA A 172 -10.07 -6.84 -0.25
N ALA A 173 -9.31 -7.75 -0.87
CA ALA A 173 -8.05 -8.23 -0.33
C ALA A 173 -7.06 -7.09 -0.06
N GLY A 174 -6.98 -6.10 -0.95
CA GLY A 174 -6.10 -4.95 -0.79
C GLY A 174 -6.55 -4.02 0.34
N LEU A 175 -7.85 -3.81 0.48
CA LEU A 175 -8.41 -3.01 1.57
C LEU A 175 -8.20 -3.67 2.94
N TRP A 176 -8.63 -4.92 3.09
CA TRP A 176 -8.53 -5.66 4.34
C TRP A 176 -7.07 -5.94 4.72
N GLY A 177 -6.22 -6.15 3.71
CA GLY A 177 -4.79 -6.32 3.87
C GLY A 177 -4.01 -5.03 4.08
N PHE A 178 -4.61 -3.85 3.95
CA PHE A 178 -3.86 -2.59 3.85
C PHE A 178 -2.89 -2.39 5.02
N VAL A 179 -3.38 -2.47 6.26
CA VAL A 179 -2.56 -2.24 7.47
C VAL A 179 -1.45 -3.30 7.59
N LEU A 180 -1.78 -4.55 7.29
CA LEU A 180 -0.83 -5.66 7.34
C LEU A 180 0.29 -5.48 6.30
N LEU A 181 -0.07 -5.23 5.04
CA LEU A 181 0.87 -5.06 3.93
C LEU A 181 1.71 -3.79 4.11
N PHE A 182 1.11 -2.72 4.62
CA PHE A 182 1.82 -1.49 4.96
C PHE A 182 2.85 -1.75 6.07
N GLY A 183 2.47 -2.43 7.15
CA GLY A 183 3.40 -2.82 8.22
C GLY A 183 4.52 -3.74 7.73
N TRP A 184 4.21 -4.72 6.86
CA TRP A 184 5.22 -5.58 6.24
C TRP A 184 6.16 -4.84 5.30
N ALA A 185 5.66 -3.85 4.56
CA ALA A 185 6.52 -2.99 3.75
C ALA A 185 7.44 -2.14 4.64
N ILE A 186 6.94 -1.51 5.71
CA ILE A 186 7.77 -0.75 6.66
C ILE A 186 8.89 -1.62 7.23
N THR A 187 8.53 -2.80 7.75
CA THR A 187 9.48 -3.72 8.37
C THR A 187 10.51 -4.27 7.38
N GLY A 188 10.11 -4.56 6.13
CA GLY A 188 11.05 -4.94 5.07
C GLY A 188 12.04 -3.83 4.73
N ILE A 189 11.59 -2.57 4.68
CA ILE A 189 12.47 -1.41 4.49
C ILE A 189 13.43 -1.29 5.67
N TYR A 190 12.95 -1.43 6.90
CA TYR A 190 13.77 -1.37 8.11
C TYR A 190 14.87 -2.44 8.12
N PHE A 191 14.56 -3.70 7.75
CA PHE A 191 15.55 -4.78 7.75
C PHE A 191 16.69 -4.57 6.75
N ALA A 192 16.44 -3.84 5.66
CA ALA A 192 17.47 -3.50 4.68
C ALA A 192 18.17 -2.17 5.01
N PHE A 193 17.41 -1.17 5.44
CA PHE A 193 17.86 0.20 5.66
C PHE A 193 17.44 0.67 7.05
N PRO A 194 18.14 0.29 8.12
CA PRO A 194 17.80 0.71 9.48
C PRO A 194 18.15 2.18 9.77
N GLU A 195 19.19 2.72 9.13
CA GLU A 195 19.71 4.07 9.43
C GLU A 195 18.65 5.20 9.38
N PRO A 196 17.75 5.28 8.39
CA PRO A 196 16.70 6.31 8.38
C PRO A 196 15.75 6.22 9.58
N PHE A 197 15.52 5.02 10.13
CA PHE A 197 14.67 4.83 11.29
C PHE A 197 15.40 5.18 12.57
N GLU A 198 16.65 4.74 12.72
CA GLU A 198 17.50 5.13 13.86
C GLU A 198 17.66 6.64 13.94
N TRP A 199 17.94 7.30 12.81
CA TRP A 199 18.01 8.76 12.74
C TRP A 199 16.70 9.43 13.19
N PHE A 200 15.56 8.90 12.74
CA PHE A 200 14.25 9.42 13.12
C PHE A 200 13.98 9.26 14.62
N PHE A 201 14.25 8.08 15.20
CA PHE A 201 14.03 7.85 16.63
C PHE A 201 14.98 8.66 17.50
N ASN A 202 16.27 8.74 17.13
CA ASN A 202 17.27 9.55 17.84
C ASN A 202 16.95 11.05 17.82
N ALA A 203 16.15 11.54 16.86
CA ALA A 203 15.70 12.93 16.84
C ALA A 203 14.68 13.28 17.94
N PHE A 204 14.06 12.26 18.55
CA PHE A 204 13.14 12.39 19.70
C PHE A 204 13.74 11.83 20.99
N ASP A 205 15.02 11.47 20.97
CA ASP A 205 15.72 10.96 22.13
C ASP A 205 16.32 12.12 22.91
N ASP A 206 15.73 12.40 24.08
CA ASP A 206 16.16 13.47 24.97
C ASP A 206 17.36 13.05 25.85
N ASP A 207 17.67 11.75 25.93
CA ASP A 207 18.78 11.22 26.73
C ASP A 207 19.61 10.14 25.97
N PRO A 208 20.72 10.54 25.33
CA PRO A 208 21.60 9.60 24.62
C PRO A 208 22.34 8.60 25.52
N THR A 209 22.13 8.63 26.84
CA THR A 209 22.71 7.68 27.81
C THR A 209 21.74 6.61 28.31
N ASP A 210 20.44 6.68 27.95
CA ASP A 210 19.50 5.61 28.25
C ASP A 210 19.71 4.43 27.29
N PHE A 211 19.78 3.23 27.86
CA PHE A 211 19.84 1.99 27.08
C PHE A 211 18.46 1.56 26.56
N GLN A 212 17.37 2.15 27.06
CA GLN A 212 16.01 1.94 26.56
C GLN A 212 15.60 3.10 25.62
N ARG A 213 16.02 3.02 24.36
CA ARG A 213 15.73 4.09 23.39
C ARG A 213 14.22 4.27 23.17
N PRO A 214 13.73 5.51 22.96
CA PRO A 214 12.37 5.80 22.51
C PRO A 214 12.12 5.24 21.09
N GLY A 215 11.86 3.94 20.99
CA GLY A 215 11.73 3.26 19.70
C GLY A 215 11.92 1.75 19.78
N GLU A 216 12.64 1.23 20.78
CA GLU A 216 12.87 -0.22 20.93
C GLU A 216 11.57 -0.99 21.03
N GLY A 217 10.59 -0.50 21.80
CA GLY A 217 9.28 -1.14 21.92
C GLY A 217 8.51 -1.17 20.59
N ILE A 218 8.55 -0.08 19.82
CA ILE A 218 7.90 0.01 18.50
C ILE A 218 8.60 -0.92 17.52
N LEU A 219 9.93 -0.96 17.56
CA LEU A 219 10.74 -1.82 16.73
C LEU A 219 10.47 -3.30 17.02
N LEU A 220 10.46 -3.70 18.29
CA LEU A 220 10.13 -5.06 18.70
C LEU A 220 8.70 -5.43 18.30
N LEU A 221 7.73 -4.52 18.47
CA LEU A 221 6.37 -4.71 18.00
C LEU A 221 6.32 -4.95 16.49
N LEU A 222 7.05 -4.15 15.70
CA LEU A 222 7.12 -4.27 14.25
C LEU A 222 7.79 -5.59 13.82
N ILE A 223 8.86 -6.01 14.51
CA ILE A 223 9.53 -7.29 14.28
C ILE A 223 8.58 -8.46 14.60
N ASP A 224 7.94 -8.44 15.78
CA ASP A 224 7.01 -9.49 16.19
C ASP A 224 5.78 -9.53 15.29
N TRP A 225 5.31 -8.37 14.82
CA TRP A 225 4.27 -8.26 13.79
C TRP A 225 4.73 -8.87 12.47
N HIS A 226 5.95 -8.57 12.02
CA HIS A 226 6.46 -9.10 10.75
C HIS A 226 6.45 -10.64 10.75
N PHE A 227 6.92 -11.24 11.84
CA PHE A 227 7.05 -12.69 11.98
C PHE A 227 5.83 -13.40 12.60
N GLY A 228 4.81 -12.68 13.08
CA GLY A 228 3.65 -13.27 13.76
C GLY A 228 4.01 -13.91 15.11
N ARG A 229 4.97 -13.35 15.84
CA ARG A 229 5.56 -13.94 17.07
C ARG A 229 4.85 -13.56 18.37
N PHE A 230 3.84 -12.71 18.31
CA PHE A 230 3.08 -12.23 19.45
C PHE A 230 2.01 -13.22 19.97
N GLY A 231 1.89 -14.41 19.39
CA GLY A 231 0.91 -15.42 19.79
C GLY A 231 1.40 -16.86 19.66
N GLY A 232 0.47 -17.80 19.88
CA GLY A 232 0.71 -19.24 19.77
C GLY A 232 0.69 -19.78 18.34
N LEU A 233 0.62 -21.11 18.20
CA LEU A 233 0.63 -21.81 16.91
C LEU A 233 -0.45 -21.31 15.94
N GLY A 234 -1.66 -21.03 16.44
CA GLY A 234 -2.77 -20.54 15.60
C GLY A 234 -2.46 -19.21 14.90
N VAL A 235 -1.79 -18.28 15.59
CA VAL A 235 -1.37 -17.00 14.99
C VAL A 235 -0.35 -17.22 13.89
N ARG A 236 0.57 -18.17 14.06
CA ARG A 236 1.59 -18.49 13.04
C ARG A 236 0.97 -19.12 11.79
N ILE A 237 0.05 -20.07 11.96
CA ILE A 237 -0.69 -20.66 10.83
C ILE A 237 -1.44 -19.56 10.06
N LEU A 238 -2.11 -18.66 10.79
CA LEU A 238 -2.77 -17.51 10.18
C LEU A 238 -1.75 -16.62 9.44
N TRP A 239 -0.59 -16.34 10.01
CA TRP A 239 0.46 -15.54 9.39
C TRP A 239 1.01 -16.16 8.11
N VAL A 240 1.12 -17.49 8.05
CA VAL A 240 1.50 -18.20 6.80
C VAL A 240 0.47 -17.97 5.70
N ILE A 241 -0.82 -18.07 6.03
CA ILE A 241 -1.92 -17.84 5.07
C ILE A 241 -1.92 -16.37 4.62
N LEU A 242 -1.79 -15.45 5.56
CA LEU A 242 -1.71 -14.02 5.28
C LEU A 242 -0.46 -13.66 4.47
N GLY A 243 0.66 -14.38 4.63
CA GLY A 243 1.89 -14.18 3.87
C GLY A 243 1.71 -14.40 2.36
N LEU A 244 0.69 -15.15 1.96
CA LEU A 244 0.30 -15.36 0.57
C LEU A 244 -0.58 -14.23 0.01
N LEU A 245 -0.98 -13.25 0.83
CA LEU A 245 -1.84 -12.14 0.41
C LEU A 245 -1.24 -11.27 -0.71
N PRO A 246 0.05 -10.87 -0.68
CA PRO A 246 0.65 -10.16 -1.81
C PRO A 246 0.62 -10.97 -3.12
N ALA A 247 0.90 -12.27 -3.05
CA ALA A 247 0.77 -13.17 -4.19
C ALA A 247 -0.68 -13.25 -4.72
N LEU A 248 -1.68 -13.33 -3.83
CA LEU A 248 -3.09 -13.25 -4.21
C LEU A 248 -3.42 -11.93 -4.93
N LEU A 249 -2.94 -10.80 -4.41
CA LEU A 249 -3.14 -9.49 -5.03
C LEU A 249 -2.50 -9.41 -6.41
N PHE A 250 -1.28 -9.89 -6.57
CA PHE A 250 -0.62 -9.94 -7.88
C PHE A 250 -1.42 -10.79 -8.87
N CYS A 251 -1.75 -12.04 -8.51
CA CYS A 251 -2.50 -12.95 -9.37
C CYS A 251 -3.87 -12.37 -9.77
N THR A 252 -4.62 -11.85 -8.82
CA THR A 252 -5.94 -11.25 -9.08
C THR A 252 -5.85 -9.99 -9.93
N GLY A 253 -4.86 -9.12 -9.68
CA GLY A 253 -4.59 -7.91 -10.46
C GLY A 253 -4.20 -8.24 -11.90
N PHE A 254 -3.31 -9.22 -12.07
CA PHE A 254 -2.89 -9.73 -13.38
C PHE A 254 -4.06 -10.29 -14.18
N VAL A 255 -4.95 -11.08 -13.55
CA VAL A 255 -6.16 -11.60 -14.21
C VAL A 255 -7.11 -10.47 -14.65
N VAL A 256 -7.28 -9.43 -13.84
CA VAL A 256 -8.10 -8.25 -14.21
C VAL A 256 -7.51 -7.54 -15.43
N TRP A 257 -6.19 -7.33 -15.45
CA TRP A 257 -5.47 -6.72 -16.58
C TRP A 257 -5.59 -7.57 -17.85
N TRP A 258 -5.31 -8.87 -17.74
CA TRP A 258 -5.38 -9.80 -18.86
C TRP A 258 -6.77 -9.86 -19.51
N LYS A 259 -7.82 -9.98 -18.68
CA LYS A 259 -9.21 -9.97 -19.17
C LYS A 259 -9.58 -8.64 -19.83
N ARG A 260 -9.05 -7.51 -19.36
CA ARG A 260 -9.27 -6.20 -19.99
C ARG A 260 -8.68 -6.16 -21.40
N ILE A 261 -7.46 -6.66 -21.58
CA ILE A 261 -6.80 -6.70 -22.90
C ILE A 261 -7.58 -7.60 -23.88
N ARG A 262 -7.94 -8.81 -23.45
CA ARG A 262 -8.68 -9.77 -24.32
C ARG A 262 -10.04 -9.23 -24.79
N MET A 263 -10.77 -8.53 -23.94
CA MET A 263 -12.06 -7.94 -24.34
C MET A 263 -11.89 -6.82 -25.37
N GLY A 264 -10.86 -5.98 -25.24
CA GLY A 264 -10.57 -4.94 -26.22
C GLY A 264 -10.21 -5.49 -27.61
N GLN A 265 -9.47 -6.61 -27.66
CA GLN A 265 -9.14 -7.31 -28.91
C GLN A 265 -10.39 -7.92 -29.58
N ALA A 266 -11.29 -8.50 -28.79
CA ALA A 266 -12.53 -9.10 -29.31
C ALA A 266 -13.51 -8.06 -29.88
N GLU A 267 -13.59 -6.87 -29.27
CA GLU A 267 -14.40 -5.75 -29.77
C GLU A 267 -13.81 -5.17 -31.06
N GLY A 268 -12.48 -5.00 -31.13
CA GLY A 268 -11.78 -4.55 -32.34
C GLY A 268 -11.98 -5.50 -33.53
N GLY A 269 -11.82 -6.81 -33.31
CA GLY A 269 -12.04 -7.81 -34.36
C GLY A 269 -13.49 -7.90 -34.85
N ARG A 270 -14.48 -7.66 -33.97
CA ARG A 270 -15.90 -7.56 -34.37
C ARG A 270 -16.20 -6.33 -35.22
N PHE A 271 -15.54 -5.21 -34.96
CA PHE A 271 -15.72 -4.00 -35.77
C PHE A 271 -15.14 -4.21 -37.17
N GLU A 272 -13.93 -4.75 -37.26
CA GLU A 272 -13.27 -5.01 -38.55
C GLU A 272 -14.02 -6.05 -39.40
N GLY A 273 -14.61 -7.09 -38.77
CA GLY A 273 -15.45 -8.07 -39.46
C GLY A 273 -16.86 -7.59 -39.84
N ARG A 274 -17.30 -6.42 -39.37
CA ARG A 274 -18.58 -5.79 -39.78
C ARG A 274 -18.39 -4.74 -40.88
N VAL A 275 -17.16 -4.26 -41.06
CA VAL A 275 -16.78 -3.28 -42.09
C VAL A 275 -16.38 -3.94 -43.42
N ARG A 276 -16.08 -5.25 -43.39
CA ARG A 276 -15.92 -6.10 -44.58
C ARG A 276 -17.24 -6.76 -44.93
#